data_AF-A0A7J4SSL4-F1
#
_entry.id   AF-A0A7J4SSL4-F1
#
_cell.length_a   1.000
_cell.length_b   1.000
_cell.length_c   1.000
_cell.angle_alpha   90.00
_cell.angle_beta   90.00
_cell.angle_gamma   90.00
#
_symmetry.space_group_name_H-M   'P 1'
#
loop_
_entity.id
_entity.type
_entity.pdbx_description
1 polymer ?
#
loop_
_entity_poly.entity_id
_entity_poly.type
_entity_poly.pdbx_seq_one_letter_code
_entity_poly.pdbx_strand_id
1 'polypeptide(L)'
;MKEAGPRNATISSGGFDEAKAGFYASIGLGAAVLAYAIYYVTFELTAESDHSYLILGGMLGTVAVSCIGFHEWRRSQEGEGRDQSMVEDYVGATAVLSGALASIWLSRYSAFALKEAGTYDGQFIEGQWAPTVELAIAQTIFLLLVMEISTRMIHRHNLGTLPRTIVILAPISLSLSAVSIWVDYAGGVFEQLNTISHVLLLSAAMIHALRLDRSILYLISAGASMAVPALVVLSLGVESGGWMTIMVVIVGMTATDRGLSREMIEQSSWFVIFGILLLQIVASIDQANFVLGSFSITEQPFGLSFWLWAALLVGWFAPTTMQRTPAMPIGLALALSLLEAEAALIAWVVGIGAFVYLETRDHARDWVVRSTYWAMVVAWFISAAIASSQGGVFLDIGSIEISNAHALGLGLLPVLIVLGIWSESRGRFNSSSGSSVAILAGALVPLSDKAG
;
A
#
# COMPACT_ATOMS: atom_id res chain seq x y z
N MET A 1 -9.28 -44.68 48.25
CA MET A 1 -8.37 -43.52 48.15
C MET A 1 -8.21 -43.19 46.67
N LYS A 2 -8.35 -41.90 46.34
CA LYS A 2 -8.53 -41.36 44.98
C LYS A 2 -7.33 -41.61 44.06
N GLU A 3 -7.57 -42.11 42.86
CA GLU A 3 -6.65 -42.02 41.73
C GLU A 3 -6.64 -40.59 41.18
N ALA A 4 -5.44 -40.09 40.89
CA ALA A 4 -5.18 -38.75 40.37
C ALA A 4 -5.43 -38.70 38.86
N GLY A 5 -6.27 -37.76 38.41
CA GLY A 5 -6.48 -37.49 36.99
C GLY A 5 -5.27 -36.81 36.32
N PRO A 6 -5.11 -36.97 35.00
CA PRO A 6 -4.05 -36.30 34.26
C PRO A 6 -4.30 -34.80 34.22
N ARG A 7 -3.32 -34.05 34.74
CA ARG A 7 -3.25 -32.58 34.72
C ARG A 7 -3.12 -32.08 33.29
N ASN A 8 -3.86 -31.01 32.99
CA ASN A 8 -3.74 -30.17 31.81
C ASN A 8 -2.28 -29.96 31.38
N ALA A 9 -1.90 -30.54 30.26
CA ALA A 9 -0.72 -30.12 29.52
C ALA A 9 -1.07 -28.84 28.78
N THR A 10 -0.55 -27.72 29.28
CA THR A 10 -0.49 -26.43 28.59
C THR A 10 0.15 -26.62 27.22
N ILE A 11 -0.65 -26.41 26.17
CA ILE A 11 -0.16 -26.23 24.80
C ILE A 11 0.74 -24.99 24.82
N SER A 12 2.02 -25.18 24.53
CA SER A 12 3.01 -24.11 24.44
C SER A 12 2.58 -23.09 23.39
N SER A 13 2.61 -21.82 23.75
CA SER A 13 2.32 -20.67 22.89
C SER A 13 3.19 -20.55 21.63
N GLY A 14 4.26 -21.34 21.49
CA GLY A 14 5.15 -21.32 20.32
C GLY A 14 4.57 -21.93 19.04
N GLY A 15 3.67 -22.91 19.13
CA GLY A 15 3.14 -23.59 17.93
C GLY A 15 2.08 -22.78 17.15
N PHE A 16 1.44 -21.80 17.80
CA PHE A 16 0.38 -21.00 17.18
C PHE A 16 0.93 -19.90 16.26
N ASP A 17 2.10 -19.34 16.58
CA ASP A 17 2.74 -18.30 15.78
C ASP A 17 3.51 -18.89 14.59
N GLU A 18 4.13 -20.07 14.74
CA GLU A 18 4.72 -20.80 13.61
C GLU A 18 3.66 -21.26 12.60
N ALA A 19 2.50 -21.72 13.07
CA ALA A 19 1.39 -22.10 12.21
C ALA A 19 0.80 -20.90 11.44
N LYS A 20 0.71 -19.73 12.09
CA LYS A 20 0.32 -18.47 11.43
C LYS A 20 1.36 -18.04 10.41
N ALA A 21 2.66 -18.07 10.76
CA ALA A 21 3.75 -17.72 9.85
C ALA A 21 3.77 -18.64 8.62
N GLY A 22 3.59 -19.96 8.81
CA GLY A 22 3.46 -20.94 7.72
C GLY A 22 2.21 -20.71 6.85
N PHE A 23 1.10 -20.27 7.44
CA PHE A 23 -0.10 -19.89 6.70
C PHE A 23 0.11 -18.62 5.85
N TYR A 24 0.75 -17.59 6.40
CA TYR A 24 1.08 -16.38 5.63
C TYR A 24 2.08 -16.67 4.50
N ALA A 25 3.11 -17.47 4.78
CA ALA A 25 4.09 -17.87 3.79
C ALA A 25 3.45 -18.67 2.65
N SER A 26 2.51 -19.57 2.93
CA SER A 26 1.83 -20.35 1.88
C SER A 26 0.90 -19.52 1.01
N ILE A 27 0.18 -18.55 1.59
CA ILE A 27 -0.63 -17.60 0.83
C ILE A 27 0.25 -16.71 -0.06
N GLY A 28 1.34 -16.17 0.49
CA GLY A 28 2.29 -15.35 -0.26
C GLY A 28 2.93 -16.13 -1.41
N LEU A 29 3.37 -17.36 -1.15
CA LEU A 29 3.91 -18.26 -2.17
C LEU A 29 2.86 -18.57 -3.26
N GLY A 30 1.62 -18.84 -2.88
CA GLY A 30 0.53 -19.08 -3.82
C GLY A 30 0.24 -17.88 -4.72
N ALA A 31 0.25 -16.67 -4.17
CA ALA A 31 0.11 -15.43 -4.94
C ALA A 31 1.27 -15.21 -5.91
N ALA A 32 2.50 -15.50 -5.47
CA ALA A 32 3.70 -15.42 -6.30
C ALA A 32 3.69 -16.45 -7.44
N VAL A 33 3.27 -17.68 -7.16
CA VAL A 33 3.10 -18.73 -8.19
C VAL A 33 2.01 -18.33 -9.18
N LEU A 34 0.90 -17.75 -8.72
CA LEU A 34 -0.14 -17.24 -9.61
C LEU A 34 0.36 -16.08 -10.48
N ALA A 35 1.10 -15.15 -9.89
CA ALA A 35 1.73 -14.05 -10.64
C ALA A 35 2.74 -14.59 -11.66
N TYR A 36 3.56 -15.56 -11.27
CA TYR A 36 4.48 -16.22 -12.18
C TYR A 36 3.75 -16.94 -13.31
N ALA A 37 2.65 -17.65 -13.02
CA ALA A 37 1.86 -18.33 -14.05
C ALA A 37 1.24 -17.32 -15.05
N ILE A 38 0.72 -16.20 -14.57
CA ILE A 38 0.24 -15.10 -15.43
C ILE A 38 1.38 -14.57 -16.30
N TYR A 39 2.54 -14.28 -15.71
CA TYR A 39 3.70 -13.76 -16.42
C TYR A 39 4.23 -14.73 -17.48
N TYR A 40 4.51 -15.97 -17.06
CA TYR A 40 5.05 -17.04 -17.89
C TYR A 40 4.19 -17.31 -19.11
N VAL A 41 2.86 -17.45 -18.91
CA VAL A 41 1.94 -17.68 -20.04
C VAL A 41 1.84 -16.47 -20.95
N THR A 42 2.02 -15.25 -20.43
CA THR A 42 1.91 -14.02 -21.23
C THR A 42 3.16 -13.73 -22.08
N PHE A 43 4.31 -14.32 -21.73
CA PHE A 43 5.58 -14.11 -22.44
C PHE A 43 6.09 -15.34 -23.20
N GLU A 44 6.08 -16.53 -22.60
CA GLU A 44 6.65 -17.72 -23.24
C GLU A 44 5.73 -18.31 -24.33
N LEU A 45 4.40 -18.22 -24.17
CA LEU A 45 3.44 -18.71 -25.18
C LEU A 45 3.22 -17.74 -26.35
N THR A 46 3.59 -16.45 -26.21
CA THR A 46 3.63 -15.49 -27.33
C THR A 46 4.58 -15.92 -28.44
N ALA A 47 5.60 -16.73 -28.10
CA ALA A 47 6.57 -17.21 -29.08
C ALA A 47 6.00 -18.27 -30.03
N GLU A 48 4.87 -18.91 -29.69
CA GLU A 48 4.29 -19.99 -30.51
C GLU A 48 3.07 -19.55 -31.34
N SER A 49 2.06 -18.91 -30.75
CA SER A 49 0.86 -18.44 -31.48
C SER A 49 -0.11 -17.66 -30.57
N ASP A 50 -0.66 -16.54 -31.07
CA ASP A 50 -1.73 -15.80 -30.38
C ASP A 50 -3.03 -16.61 -30.21
N HIS A 51 -3.26 -17.66 -31.02
CA HIS A 51 -4.42 -18.55 -30.88
C HIS A 51 -4.34 -19.42 -29.62
N SER A 52 -3.15 -19.60 -29.05
CA SER A 52 -2.97 -20.30 -27.77
C SER A 52 -3.74 -19.62 -26.64
N TYR A 53 -3.85 -18.28 -26.66
CA TYR A 53 -4.64 -17.52 -25.69
C TYR A 53 -6.14 -17.80 -25.78
N LEU A 54 -6.68 -18.01 -26.99
CA LEU A 54 -8.08 -18.41 -27.17
C LEU A 54 -8.33 -19.82 -26.63
N ILE A 55 -7.46 -20.78 -26.94
CA ILE A 55 -7.63 -22.18 -26.52
C ILE A 55 -7.54 -22.28 -25.00
N LEU A 56 -6.49 -21.72 -24.40
CA LEU A 56 -6.28 -21.73 -22.95
C LEU A 56 -7.37 -20.94 -22.23
N GLY A 57 -7.66 -19.72 -22.69
CA GLY A 57 -8.69 -18.86 -22.12
C GLY A 57 -10.08 -19.48 -22.23
N GLY A 58 -10.41 -20.07 -23.38
CA GLY A 58 -11.67 -20.77 -23.63
C GLY A 58 -11.80 -22.04 -22.78
N MET A 59 -10.75 -22.85 -22.66
CA MET A 59 -10.74 -24.03 -21.79
C MET A 59 -10.95 -23.64 -20.33
N LEU A 60 -10.21 -22.65 -19.81
CA LEU A 60 -10.38 -22.21 -18.43
C LEU A 60 -11.74 -21.53 -18.20
N GLY A 61 -12.24 -20.77 -19.17
CA GLY A 61 -13.57 -20.15 -19.09
C GLY A 61 -14.68 -21.20 -19.03
N THR A 62 -14.61 -22.24 -19.85
CA THR A 62 -15.57 -23.36 -19.80
C THR A 62 -15.49 -24.14 -18.49
N VAL A 63 -14.28 -24.37 -17.95
CA VAL A 63 -14.10 -24.96 -16.61
C VAL A 63 -14.77 -24.07 -15.55
N ALA A 64 -14.52 -22.76 -15.56
CA ALA A 64 -15.09 -21.84 -14.59
C ALA A 64 -16.64 -21.84 -14.61
N VAL A 65 -17.23 -21.75 -15.81
CA VAL A 65 -18.69 -21.81 -15.99
C VAL A 65 -19.24 -23.17 -15.56
N SER A 66 -18.55 -24.27 -15.86
CA SER A 66 -18.96 -25.61 -15.44
C SER A 66 -18.94 -25.76 -13.92
N CYS A 67 -17.93 -25.22 -13.24
CA CYS A 67 -17.84 -25.21 -11.78
C CYS A 67 -18.97 -24.36 -11.15
N ILE A 68 -19.28 -23.19 -11.73
CA ILE A 68 -20.43 -22.37 -11.30
C ILE A 68 -21.74 -23.15 -11.49
N GLY A 69 -21.91 -23.80 -12.65
CA GLY A 69 -23.08 -24.63 -12.95
C GLY A 69 -23.22 -25.81 -11.99
N PHE A 70 -22.11 -26.44 -11.60
CA PHE A 70 -22.10 -27.49 -10.59
C PHE A 70 -22.62 -26.99 -9.24
N HIS A 71 -22.16 -25.82 -8.77
CA HIS A 71 -22.65 -25.22 -7.52
C HIS A 71 -24.14 -24.91 -7.56
N GLU A 72 -24.62 -24.36 -8.67
CA GLU A 72 -26.03 -24.04 -8.85
C GLU A 72 -26.90 -25.32 -8.91
N TRP A 73 -26.43 -26.36 -9.60
CA TRP A 73 -27.09 -27.67 -9.64
C TRP A 73 -27.16 -28.32 -8.25
N ARG A 74 -26.06 -28.32 -7.49
CA ARG A 74 -26.03 -28.84 -6.11
C ARG A 74 -27.00 -28.09 -5.21
N ARG A 75 -27.03 -26.76 -5.32
CA ARG A 75 -28.00 -25.92 -4.59
C ARG A 75 -29.45 -26.25 -4.96
N SER A 76 -29.76 -26.47 -6.24
CA SER A 76 -31.12 -26.83 -6.66
C SER A 76 -31.59 -28.19 -6.12
N GLN A 77 -30.66 -29.12 -5.91
CA GLN A 77 -30.95 -30.48 -5.47
C GLN A 77 -31.07 -30.59 -3.94
N GLU A 78 -30.18 -29.92 -3.21
CA GLU A 78 -30.02 -30.09 -1.76
C GLU A 78 -30.58 -28.90 -0.94
N GLY A 79 -31.02 -27.83 -1.61
CA GLY A 79 -31.57 -26.63 -0.98
C GLY A 79 -30.52 -25.64 -0.47
N GLU A 80 -30.99 -24.53 0.11
CA GLU A 80 -30.13 -23.39 0.48
C GLU A 80 -29.31 -23.61 1.76
N GLY A 81 -29.78 -24.47 2.67
CA GLY A 81 -29.16 -24.71 3.98
C GLY A 81 -28.25 -25.93 4.04
N ARG A 82 -27.74 -26.41 2.89
CA ARG A 82 -26.93 -27.62 2.80
C ARG A 82 -25.53 -27.43 3.39
N ASP A 83 -25.02 -28.47 4.06
CA ASP A 83 -23.64 -28.47 4.57
C ASP A 83 -22.64 -28.55 3.42
N GLN A 84 -21.68 -27.64 3.43
CA GLN A 84 -20.68 -27.51 2.38
C GLN A 84 -19.60 -28.57 2.54
N SER A 85 -19.30 -29.27 1.46
CA SER A 85 -18.17 -30.20 1.45
C SER A 85 -16.87 -29.47 1.10
N MET A 86 -15.74 -30.03 1.55
CA MET A 86 -14.41 -29.55 1.13
C MET A 86 -14.24 -29.58 -0.39
N VAL A 87 -14.87 -30.54 -1.07
CA VAL A 87 -14.83 -30.65 -2.54
C VAL A 87 -15.47 -29.43 -3.20
N GLU A 88 -16.59 -28.95 -2.66
CA GLU A 88 -17.28 -27.76 -3.18
C GLU A 88 -16.47 -26.49 -2.99
N ASP A 89 -15.73 -26.38 -1.88
CA ASP A 89 -14.75 -25.30 -1.69
C ASP A 89 -13.64 -25.34 -2.74
N TYR A 90 -13.09 -26.52 -3.03
CA TYR A 90 -12.11 -26.68 -4.11
C TYR A 90 -12.69 -26.34 -5.48
N VAL A 91 -13.90 -26.81 -5.79
CA VAL A 91 -14.57 -26.49 -7.06
C VAL A 91 -14.85 -24.99 -7.17
N GLY A 92 -15.25 -24.35 -6.07
CA GLY A 92 -15.43 -22.90 -6.01
C GLY A 92 -14.11 -22.16 -6.23
N ALA A 93 -13.03 -22.61 -5.60
CA ALA A 93 -11.69 -22.05 -5.78
C ALA A 93 -11.20 -22.17 -7.23
N THR A 94 -11.40 -23.34 -7.85
CA THR A 94 -11.11 -23.57 -9.27
C THR A 94 -11.93 -22.64 -10.17
N ALA A 95 -13.22 -22.45 -9.88
CA ALA A 95 -14.06 -21.54 -10.66
C ALA A 95 -13.49 -20.12 -10.70
N VAL A 96 -13.08 -19.61 -9.55
CA VAL A 96 -12.48 -18.27 -9.43
C VAL A 96 -11.14 -18.19 -10.17
N LEU A 97 -10.25 -19.15 -9.92
CA LEU A 97 -8.91 -19.17 -10.50
C LEU A 97 -8.98 -19.25 -12.04
N SER A 98 -9.73 -20.22 -12.55
CA SER A 98 -9.91 -20.42 -13.99
C SER A 98 -10.63 -19.23 -14.62
N GLY A 99 -11.62 -18.65 -13.95
CA GLY A 99 -12.29 -17.44 -14.43
C GLY A 99 -11.33 -16.25 -14.53
N ALA A 100 -10.48 -16.04 -13.53
CA ALA A 100 -9.51 -14.96 -13.50
C ALA A 100 -8.48 -15.09 -14.64
N LEU A 101 -7.88 -16.28 -14.80
CA LEU A 101 -6.94 -16.54 -15.89
C LEU A 101 -7.59 -16.44 -17.27
N ALA A 102 -8.80 -16.99 -17.42
CA ALA A 102 -9.58 -16.86 -18.66
C ALA A 102 -9.83 -15.40 -19.02
N SER A 103 -10.15 -14.56 -18.04
CA SER A 103 -10.41 -13.14 -18.26
C SER A 103 -9.20 -12.39 -18.83
N ILE A 104 -7.99 -12.73 -18.36
CA ILE A 104 -6.72 -12.11 -18.77
C ILE A 104 -6.31 -12.56 -20.17
N TRP A 105 -6.45 -13.86 -20.47
CA TRP A 105 -6.03 -14.42 -21.75
C TRP A 105 -7.04 -14.15 -22.87
N LEU A 106 -8.34 -14.22 -22.57
CA LEU A 106 -9.38 -13.87 -23.54
C LEU A 106 -9.36 -12.38 -23.88
N SER A 107 -9.03 -11.49 -22.95
CA SER A 107 -8.87 -10.07 -23.28
C SER A 107 -7.66 -9.84 -24.19
N ARG A 108 -6.54 -10.56 -23.99
CA ARG A 108 -5.39 -10.49 -24.89
C ARG A 108 -5.71 -11.04 -26.28
N TYR A 109 -6.39 -12.20 -26.36
CA TYR A 109 -6.87 -12.72 -27.64
C TYR A 109 -7.87 -11.77 -28.31
N SER A 110 -8.74 -11.11 -27.54
CA SER A 110 -9.68 -10.13 -28.10
C SER A 110 -8.96 -8.96 -28.79
N ALA A 111 -7.86 -8.48 -28.21
CA ALA A 111 -7.02 -7.47 -28.87
C ALA A 111 -6.43 -7.99 -30.19
N PHE A 112 -5.96 -9.23 -30.21
CA PHE A 112 -5.48 -9.87 -31.44
C PHE A 112 -6.58 -10.03 -32.51
N ALA A 113 -7.78 -10.46 -32.11
CA ALA A 113 -8.91 -10.60 -33.02
C ALA A 113 -9.35 -9.23 -33.61
N LEU A 114 -9.30 -8.16 -32.81
CA LEU A 114 -9.56 -6.80 -33.28
C LEU A 114 -8.49 -6.31 -34.27
N LYS A 115 -7.25 -6.76 -34.10
CA LYS A 115 -6.17 -6.52 -35.05
C LYS A 115 -6.39 -7.24 -36.38
N GLU A 116 -6.77 -8.51 -36.36
CA GLU A 116 -7.14 -9.23 -37.59
C GLU A 116 -8.36 -8.60 -38.29
N ALA A 117 -9.28 -8.01 -37.53
CA ALA A 117 -10.41 -7.25 -38.06
C ALA A 117 -10.05 -5.84 -38.56
N GLY A 118 -8.78 -5.42 -38.46
CA GLY A 118 -8.31 -4.11 -38.93
C GLY A 118 -8.80 -2.92 -38.10
N THR A 119 -9.27 -3.15 -36.86
CA THR A 119 -9.78 -2.10 -35.96
C THR A 119 -8.76 -1.71 -34.88
N TYR A 120 -7.67 -2.46 -34.75
CA TYR A 120 -6.66 -2.27 -33.71
C TYR A 120 -5.26 -2.60 -34.24
N ASP A 121 -4.38 -1.61 -34.32
CA ASP A 121 -3.05 -1.84 -34.91
C ASP A 121 -2.07 -2.50 -33.93
N GLY A 122 -2.20 -2.21 -32.63
CA GLY A 122 -1.23 -2.62 -31.61
C GLY A 122 0.15 -2.02 -31.87
N GLN A 123 1.20 -2.74 -31.51
CA GLN A 123 2.59 -2.34 -31.71
C GLN A 123 3.50 -3.56 -31.95
N PHE A 124 4.78 -3.32 -32.20
CA PHE A 124 5.79 -4.36 -32.35
C PHE A 124 6.90 -4.18 -31.33
N ILE A 125 7.12 -5.20 -30.51
CA ILE A 125 8.19 -5.28 -29.51
C ILE A 125 9.12 -6.40 -29.96
N GLU A 126 10.40 -6.09 -30.19
CA GLU A 126 11.41 -7.07 -30.64
C GLU A 126 11.00 -7.87 -31.90
N GLY A 127 10.24 -7.24 -32.80
CA GLY A 127 9.77 -7.87 -34.04
C GLY A 127 8.55 -8.81 -33.87
N GLN A 128 8.03 -8.96 -32.66
CA GLN A 128 6.77 -9.64 -32.38
C GLN A 128 5.64 -8.63 -32.17
N TRP A 129 4.43 -8.98 -32.61
CA TRP A 129 3.27 -8.14 -32.37
C TRP A 129 2.91 -8.16 -30.88
N ALA A 130 2.63 -6.99 -30.33
CA ALA A 130 2.18 -6.82 -28.96
C ALA A 130 1.00 -5.83 -28.92
N PRO A 131 0.09 -6.00 -27.95
CA PRO A 131 -0.91 -4.99 -27.67
C PRO A 131 -0.26 -3.73 -27.09
N THR A 132 -0.98 -2.63 -27.20
CA THR A 132 -0.73 -1.34 -26.56
C THR A 132 -1.36 -1.27 -25.16
N VAL A 133 -1.06 -0.20 -24.45
CA VAL A 133 -1.44 0.04 -23.04
C VAL A 133 -2.95 -0.09 -22.75
N GLU A 134 -3.86 0.08 -23.72
CA GLU A 134 -5.31 -0.06 -23.47
C GLU A 134 -5.69 -1.47 -22.99
N LEU A 135 -4.88 -2.49 -23.30
CA LEU A 135 -5.09 -3.84 -22.80
C LEU A 135 -5.03 -3.91 -21.28
N ALA A 136 -4.25 -3.05 -20.61
CA ALA A 136 -4.16 -2.99 -19.16
C ALA A 136 -5.53 -2.70 -18.51
N ILE A 137 -6.25 -1.72 -19.06
CA ILE A 137 -7.60 -1.39 -18.60
C ILE A 137 -8.57 -2.51 -18.94
N ALA A 138 -8.50 -3.07 -20.15
CA ALA A 138 -9.39 -4.17 -20.53
C ALA A 138 -9.23 -5.37 -19.58
N GLN A 139 -8.00 -5.83 -19.33
CA GLN A 139 -7.68 -6.88 -18.37
C GLN A 139 -8.19 -6.55 -16.97
N THR A 140 -8.03 -5.30 -16.54
CA THR A 140 -8.54 -4.82 -15.25
C THR A 140 -10.06 -4.92 -15.17
N ILE A 141 -10.79 -4.41 -16.17
CA ILE A 141 -12.26 -4.46 -16.20
C ILE A 141 -12.76 -5.91 -16.17
N PHE A 142 -12.19 -6.78 -17.01
CA PHE A 142 -12.60 -8.18 -17.06
C PHE A 142 -12.30 -8.91 -15.75
N LEU A 143 -11.15 -8.67 -15.13
CA LEU A 143 -10.81 -9.29 -13.86
C LEU A 143 -11.71 -8.79 -12.72
N LEU A 144 -12.03 -7.48 -12.67
CA LEU A 144 -12.96 -6.92 -11.70
C LEU A 144 -14.38 -7.48 -11.87
N LEU A 145 -14.81 -7.73 -13.11
CA LEU A 145 -16.07 -8.38 -13.40
C LEU A 145 -16.08 -9.82 -12.86
N VAL A 146 -15.04 -10.60 -13.13
CA VAL A 146 -14.91 -11.96 -12.59
C VAL A 146 -14.87 -11.95 -11.07
N MET A 147 -14.16 -11.00 -10.48
CA MET A 147 -14.05 -10.82 -9.04
C MET A 147 -15.42 -10.51 -8.39
N GLU A 148 -16.23 -9.66 -9.02
CA GLU A 148 -17.59 -9.36 -8.56
C GLU A 148 -18.54 -10.57 -8.70
N ILE A 149 -18.51 -11.29 -9.84
CA ILE A 149 -19.28 -12.53 -10.02
C ILE A 149 -18.88 -13.57 -8.97
N SER A 150 -17.58 -13.74 -8.75
CA SER A 150 -17.02 -14.69 -7.79
C SER A 150 -17.41 -14.34 -6.37
N THR A 151 -17.39 -13.06 -6.01
CA THR A 151 -17.82 -12.59 -4.69
C THR A 151 -19.29 -12.87 -4.46
N ARG A 152 -20.16 -12.61 -5.45
CA ARG A 152 -21.59 -12.96 -5.37
C ARG A 152 -21.79 -14.47 -5.25
N MET A 153 -21.04 -15.26 -6.02
CA MET A 153 -21.08 -16.73 -5.93
C MET A 153 -20.70 -17.22 -4.54
N ILE A 154 -19.63 -16.67 -3.94
CA ILE A 154 -19.16 -17.01 -2.60
C ILE A 154 -20.23 -16.71 -1.55
N HIS A 155 -20.87 -15.55 -1.60
CA HIS A 155 -21.95 -15.22 -0.66
C HIS A 155 -23.18 -16.10 -0.87
N ARG A 156 -23.61 -16.26 -2.14
CA ARG A 156 -24.79 -17.05 -2.54
C ARG A 156 -24.68 -18.51 -2.10
N HIS A 157 -23.48 -19.07 -2.17
CA HIS A 157 -23.21 -20.46 -1.81
C HIS A 157 -22.39 -20.57 -0.53
N ASN A 158 -22.29 -19.53 0.31
CA ASN A 158 -21.50 -19.54 1.56
C ASN A 158 -20.11 -20.23 1.50
N LEU A 159 -19.38 -20.09 0.38
CA LEU A 159 -18.15 -20.82 0.13
C LEU A 159 -17.07 -20.49 1.15
N GLY A 160 -16.21 -21.46 1.47
CA GLY A 160 -15.20 -21.40 2.52
C GLY A 160 -14.01 -20.49 2.22
N THR A 161 -12.83 -20.85 2.72
CA THR A 161 -11.67 -19.93 2.76
C THR A 161 -10.90 -19.89 1.44
N LEU A 162 -10.82 -21.01 0.71
CA LEU A 162 -10.06 -21.11 -0.53
C LEU A 162 -10.56 -20.15 -1.63
N PRO A 163 -11.85 -20.17 -2.05
CA PRO A 163 -12.32 -19.26 -3.08
C PRO A 163 -12.22 -17.79 -2.64
N ARG A 164 -12.48 -17.49 -1.36
CA ARG A 164 -12.30 -16.14 -0.80
C ARG A 164 -10.85 -15.65 -0.96
N THR A 165 -9.88 -16.52 -0.70
CA THR A 165 -8.46 -16.19 -0.82
C THR A 165 -8.11 -15.90 -2.28
N ILE A 166 -8.51 -16.77 -3.22
CA ILE A 166 -8.18 -16.61 -4.63
C ILE A 166 -8.82 -15.34 -5.23
N VAL A 167 -10.06 -15.00 -4.86
CA VAL A 167 -10.73 -13.77 -5.32
C VAL A 167 -9.92 -12.52 -4.99
N ILE A 168 -9.27 -12.49 -3.82
CA ILE A 168 -8.46 -11.34 -3.38
C ILE A 168 -7.05 -11.39 -3.97
N LEU A 169 -6.45 -12.58 -4.08
CA LEU A 169 -5.11 -12.71 -4.63
C LEU A 169 -5.04 -12.48 -6.14
N ALA A 170 -6.08 -12.83 -6.91
CA ALA A 170 -6.08 -12.68 -8.35
C ALA A 170 -5.75 -11.25 -8.84
N PRO A 171 -6.41 -10.17 -8.38
CA PRO A 171 -6.05 -8.81 -8.75
C PRO A 171 -4.66 -8.39 -8.28
N ILE A 172 -4.20 -8.86 -7.12
CA ILE A 172 -2.85 -8.60 -6.62
C ILE A 172 -1.80 -9.27 -7.52
N SER A 173 -2.02 -10.53 -7.89
CA SER A 173 -1.15 -11.30 -8.77
C SER A 173 -1.09 -10.69 -10.17
N LEU A 174 -2.22 -10.26 -10.75
CA LEU A 174 -2.22 -9.54 -12.02
C LEU A 174 -1.41 -8.24 -11.91
N SER A 175 -1.65 -7.45 -10.85
CA SER A 175 -0.92 -6.20 -10.61
C SER A 175 0.60 -6.43 -10.49
N LEU A 176 1.04 -7.51 -9.84
CA LEU A 176 2.45 -7.89 -9.74
C LEU A 176 3.05 -8.31 -11.10
N SER A 177 2.37 -9.17 -11.86
CA SER A 177 2.85 -9.60 -13.19
C SER A 177 2.88 -8.44 -14.17
N ALA A 178 1.93 -7.52 -14.04
CA ALA A 178 1.75 -6.38 -14.92
C ALA A 178 2.84 -5.31 -14.81
N VAL A 179 3.60 -5.27 -13.71
CA VAL A 179 4.66 -4.27 -13.49
C VAL A 179 5.64 -4.20 -14.67
N SER A 180 5.98 -5.33 -15.27
CA SER A 180 6.79 -5.35 -16.50
C SER A 180 5.92 -5.38 -17.76
N ILE A 181 4.93 -6.28 -17.82
CA ILE A 181 4.14 -6.54 -19.04
C ILE A 181 3.47 -5.27 -19.57
N TRP A 182 2.80 -4.51 -18.71
CA TRP A 182 2.07 -3.32 -19.14
C TRP A 182 2.98 -2.14 -19.43
N VAL A 183 4.18 -2.13 -18.87
CA VAL A 183 5.20 -1.12 -19.17
C VAL A 183 5.79 -1.38 -20.55
N ASP A 184 6.04 -2.64 -20.89
CA ASP A 184 6.42 -3.03 -22.25
C ASP A 184 5.31 -2.66 -23.25
N TYR A 185 4.04 -2.87 -22.87
CA TYR A 185 2.89 -2.43 -23.68
C TYR A 185 2.78 -0.90 -23.84
N ALA A 186 3.41 -0.14 -22.96
CA ALA A 186 3.47 1.31 -23.01
C ALA A 186 4.81 1.83 -23.56
N GLY A 187 5.59 0.98 -24.25
CA GLY A 187 6.86 1.38 -24.87
C GLY A 187 7.96 1.69 -23.86
N GLY A 188 7.92 1.07 -22.68
CA GLY A 188 8.91 1.27 -21.61
C GLY A 188 8.60 2.43 -20.66
N VAL A 189 7.43 3.08 -20.80
CA VAL A 189 7.03 4.21 -19.96
C VAL A 189 5.88 3.79 -19.02
N PHE A 190 5.91 4.28 -17.78
CA PHE A 190 4.82 4.04 -16.83
C PHE A 190 3.69 5.06 -17.03
N GLU A 191 2.70 4.71 -17.86
CA GLU A 191 1.64 5.65 -18.24
C GLU A 191 0.46 5.76 -17.24
N GLN A 192 -0.46 6.70 -17.52
CA GLN A 192 -1.68 6.92 -16.72
C GLN A 192 -2.58 5.68 -16.69
N LEU A 193 -2.72 4.96 -17.80
CA LEU A 193 -3.61 3.80 -17.87
C LEU A 193 -3.07 2.62 -17.04
N ASN A 194 -1.75 2.46 -16.96
CA ASN A 194 -1.11 1.53 -16.03
C ASN A 194 -1.41 1.94 -14.60
N THR A 195 -1.22 3.22 -14.28
CA THR A 195 -1.51 3.78 -12.96
C THR A 195 -2.95 3.50 -12.52
N ILE A 196 -3.94 3.83 -13.36
CA ILE A 196 -5.37 3.60 -13.07
C ILE A 196 -5.65 2.11 -12.87
N SER A 197 -5.08 1.25 -13.71
CA SER A 197 -5.28 -0.20 -13.64
C SER A 197 -4.75 -0.79 -12.33
N HIS A 198 -3.52 -0.45 -11.92
CA HIS A 198 -2.96 -0.88 -10.65
C HIS A 198 -3.78 -0.37 -9.45
N VAL A 199 -4.16 0.91 -9.48
CA VAL A 199 -4.98 1.53 -8.43
C VAL A 199 -6.31 0.79 -8.28
N LEU A 200 -7.00 0.50 -9.39
CA LEU A 200 -8.29 -0.19 -9.37
C LEU A 200 -8.17 -1.63 -8.86
N LEU A 201 -7.19 -2.40 -9.34
CA LEU A 201 -6.97 -3.79 -8.92
C LEU A 201 -6.68 -3.89 -7.42
N LEU A 202 -5.75 -3.10 -6.92
CA LEU A 202 -5.32 -3.13 -5.51
C LEU A 202 -6.40 -2.58 -4.58
N SER A 203 -7.13 -1.55 -5.00
CA SER A 203 -8.28 -1.03 -4.24
C SER A 203 -9.42 -2.03 -4.19
N ALA A 204 -9.72 -2.71 -5.30
CA ALA A 204 -10.76 -3.74 -5.34
C ALA A 204 -10.41 -4.93 -4.46
N ALA A 205 -9.15 -5.41 -4.50
CA ALA A 205 -8.65 -6.44 -3.60
C ALA A 205 -8.92 -6.09 -2.14
N MET A 206 -8.66 -4.84 -1.75
CA MET A 206 -8.84 -4.38 -0.39
C MET A 206 -10.33 -4.26 0.00
N ILE A 207 -11.15 -3.65 -0.86
CA ILE A 207 -12.59 -3.47 -0.61
C ILE A 207 -13.29 -4.83 -0.49
N HIS A 208 -12.97 -5.78 -1.36
CA HIS A 208 -13.61 -7.10 -1.32
C HIS A 208 -13.08 -7.95 -0.16
N ALA A 209 -11.83 -7.75 0.28
CA ALA A 209 -11.34 -8.40 1.49
C ALA A 209 -12.12 -7.96 2.74
N LEU A 210 -12.53 -6.68 2.80
CA LEU A 210 -13.44 -6.17 3.83
C LEU A 210 -14.83 -6.79 3.69
N ARG A 211 -15.41 -6.82 2.48
CA ARG A 211 -16.74 -7.41 2.24
C ARG A 211 -16.83 -8.90 2.59
N LEU A 212 -15.72 -9.63 2.46
CA LEU A 212 -15.64 -11.05 2.79
C LEU A 212 -15.31 -11.31 4.27
N ASP A 213 -15.22 -10.25 5.10
CA ASP A 213 -14.91 -10.28 6.54
C ASP A 213 -13.61 -11.04 6.85
N ARG A 214 -12.60 -10.92 5.97
CA ARG A 214 -11.29 -11.58 6.15
C ARG A 214 -10.19 -10.56 6.39
N SER A 215 -9.99 -10.24 7.67
CA SER A 215 -8.96 -9.32 8.15
C SER A 215 -7.54 -9.65 7.65
N ILE A 216 -7.18 -10.93 7.57
CA ILE A 216 -5.89 -11.38 7.02
C ILE A 216 -5.74 -11.04 5.53
N LEU A 217 -6.78 -11.27 4.73
CA LEU A 217 -6.74 -10.96 3.30
C LEU A 217 -6.68 -9.44 3.07
N TYR A 218 -7.33 -8.67 3.94
CA TYR A 218 -7.20 -7.21 3.96
C TYR A 218 -5.76 -6.79 4.22
N LEU A 219 -5.10 -7.39 5.23
CA LEU A 219 -3.72 -7.07 5.56
C LEU A 219 -2.76 -7.35 4.40
N ILE A 220 -2.93 -8.49 3.73
CA ILE A 220 -2.13 -8.84 2.53
C ILE A 220 -2.39 -7.84 1.42
N SER A 221 -3.64 -7.47 1.16
CA SER A 221 -3.99 -6.47 0.15
C SER A 221 -3.40 -5.10 0.47
N ALA A 222 -3.51 -4.63 1.71
CA ALA A 222 -2.95 -3.36 2.14
C ALA A 222 -1.42 -3.35 2.02
N GLY A 223 -0.76 -4.45 2.39
CA GLY A 223 0.68 -4.61 2.21
C GLY A 223 1.09 -4.63 0.73
N ALA A 224 0.34 -5.33 -0.12
CA ALA A 224 0.57 -5.34 -1.57
C ALA A 224 0.39 -3.95 -2.20
N SER A 225 -0.58 -3.17 -1.73
CA SER A 225 -0.78 -1.78 -2.17
C SER A 225 0.39 -0.85 -1.85
N MET A 226 1.27 -1.24 -0.92
CA MET A 226 2.52 -0.53 -0.64
C MET A 226 3.72 -1.15 -1.37
N ALA A 227 3.76 -2.48 -1.48
CA ALA A 227 4.86 -3.21 -2.10
C ALA A 227 4.89 -3.06 -3.62
N VAL A 228 3.75 -3.13 -4.31
CA VAL A 228 3.71 -3.02 -5.78
C VAL A 228 4.24 -1.67 -6.29
N PRO A 229 3.80 -0.50 -5.77
CA PRO A 229 4.42 0.77 -6.17
C PRO A 229 5.92 0.82 -5.88
N ALA A 230 6.37 0.28 -4.75
CA ALA A 230 7.79 0.22 -4.43
C ALA A 230 8.58 -0.64 -5.44
N LEU A 231 8.01 -1.75 -5.91
CA LEU A 231 8.61 -2.56 -6.98
C LEU A 231 8.70 -1.80 -8.30
N VAL A 232 7.65 -1.06 -8.69
CA VAL A 232 7.67 -0.21 -9.89
C VAL A 232 8.79 0.83 -9.79
N VAL A 233 8.95 1.48 -8.63
CA VAL A 233 10.04 2.43 -8.37
C VAL A 233 11.42 1.79 -8.54
N LEU A 234 11.61 0.58 -8.01
CA LEU A 234 12.88 -0.13 -8.14
C LEU A 234 13.19 -0.52 -9.59
N SER A 235 12.17 -0.70 -10.43
CA SER A 235 12.34 -1.10 -11.83
C SER A 235 12.48 0.09 -12.79
N LEU A 236 11.75 1.19 -12.57
CA LEU A 236 11.59 2.28 -13.53
C LEU A 236 12.10 3.64 -13.02
N GLY A 237 12.51 3.72 -11.76
CA GLY A 237 12.95 4.94 -11.12
C GLY A 237 11.88 5.61 -10.26
N VAL A 238 12.31 6.55 -9.43
CA VAL A 238 11.55 7.07 -8.29
C VAL A 238 10.29 7.83 -8.68
N GLU A 239 10.33 8.56 -9.81
CA GLU A 239 9.19 9.34 -10.30
C GLU A 239 7.99 8.48 -10.67
N SER A 240 8.20 7.21 -11.05
CA SER A 240 7.11 6.26 -11.33
C SER A 240 6.29 5.88 -10.09
N GLY A 241 6.77 6.20 -8.89
CA GLY A 241 6.15 5.85 -7.61
C GLY A 241 5.01 6.76 -7.15
N GLY A 242 4.68 7.83 -7.89
CA GLY A 242 3.73 8.84 -7.41
C GLY A 242 2.35 8.31 -7.07
N TRP A 243 1.89 7.25 -7.73
CA TRP A 243 0.59 6.63 -7.47
C TRP A 243 0.49 5.94 -6.10
N MET A 244 1.63 5.68 -5.43
CA MET A 244 1.65 5.26 -4.04
C MET A 244 0.92 6.24 -3.14
N THR A 245 0.94 7.55 -3.45
CA THR A 245 0.18 8.57 -2.69
C THR A 245 -1.32 8.25 -2.64
N ILE A 246 -1.90 7.81 -3.76
CA ILE A 246 -3.31 7.40 -3.84
C ILE A 246 -3.53 6.15 -2.99
N MET A 247 -2.64 5.16 -3.09
CA MET A 247 -2.74 3.93 -2.28
C MET A 247 -2.67 4.22 -0.79
N VAL A 248 -1.76 5.10 -0.35
CA VAL A 248 -1.64 5.51 1.06
C VAL A 248 -2.96 6.06 1.59
N VAL A 249 -3.65 6.89 0.79
CA VAL A 249 -4.95 7.46 1.18
C VAL A 249 -6.02 6.37 1.28
N ILE A 250 -6.11 5.47 0.30
CA ILE A 250 -7.13 4.40 0.30
C ILE A 250 -6.87 3.40 1.43
N VAL A 251 -5.62 3.01 1.69
CA VAL A 251 -5.26 2.12 2.80
C VAL A 251 -5.62 2.78 4.14
N GLY A 252 -5.30 4.07 4.32
CA GLY A 252 -5.65 4.80 5.54
C GLY A 252 -7.17 4.91 5.76
N MET A 253 -7.94 5.22 4.72
CA MET A 253 -9.40 5.30 4.81
C MET A 253 -10.03 3.94 5.14
N THR A 254 -9.57 2.87 4.50
CA THR A 254 -10.12 1.52 4.73
C THR A 254 -9.75 0.96 6.10
N ALA A 255 -8.66 1.41 6.74
CA ALA A 255 -8.29 1.02 8.11
C ALA A 255 -9.31 1.49 9.18
N THR A 256 -10.25 2.38 8.81
CA THR A 256 -11.36 2.81 9.68
C THR A 256 -12.46 1.75 9.83
N ASP A 257 -12.47 0.72 8.96
CA ASP A 257 -13.54 -0.27 8.92
C ASP A 257 -13.65 -1.09 10.21
N ARG A 258 -14.87 -1.16 10.77
CA ARG A 258 -15.11 -1.79 12.09
C ARG A 258 -14.98 -3.31 12.10
N GLY A 259 -15.03 -3.97 10.95
CA GLY A 259 -14.80 -5.41 10.81
C GLY A 259 -13.34 -5.82 11.04
N LEU A 260 -12.41 -4.86 11.01
CA LEU A 260 -11.00 -5.10 11.27
C LEU A 260 -10.68 -5.05 12.77
N SER A 261 -9.86 -6.00 13.23
CA SER A 261 -9.38 -5.99 14.61
C SER A 261 -8.38 -4.86 14.83
N ARG A 262 -8.54 -4.15 15.95
CA ARG A 262 -7.67 -3.01 16.32
C ARG A 262 -6.20 -3.41 16.43
N GLU A 263 -5.94 -4.57 17.05
CA GLU A 263 -4.57 -5.08 17.25
C GLU A 263 -3.85 -5.34 15.92
N MET A 264 -4.55 -5.93 14.94
CA MET A 264 -3.97 -6.19 13.63
C MET A 264 -3.61 -4.89 12.91
N ILE A 265 -4.49 -3.89 12.95
CA ILE A 265 -4.26 -2.58 12.32
C ILE A 265 -3.15 -1.79 13.01
N GLU A 266 -3.06 -1.90 14.34
CA GLU A 266 -1.97 -1.29 15.10
C GLU A 266 -0.62 -1.90 14.71
N GLN A 267 -0.51 -3.22 14.64
CA GLN A 267 0.72 -3.91 14.26
C GLN A 267 1.09 -3.65 12.79
N SER A 268 0.11 -3.67 11.87
CA SER A 268 0.37 -3.47 10.45
C SER A 268 0.71 -2.03 10.09
N SER A 269 0.23 -1.05 10.86
CA SER A 269 0.49 0.36 10.60
C SER A 269 1.98 0.68 10.56
N TRP A 270 2.80 0.00 11.38
CA TRP A 270 4.26 0.13 11.35
C TRP A 270 4.89 -0.28 10.01
N PHE A 271 4.42 -1.39 9.44
CA PHE A 271 4.91 -1.87 8.15
C PHE A 271 4.59 -0.88 7.03
N VAL A 272 3.36 -0.34 7.02
CA VAL A 272 2.94 0.64 6.02
C VAL A 272 3.75 1.94 6.16
N ILE A 273 3.95 2.46 7.37
CA ILE A 273 4.77 3.65 7.61
C ILE A 273 6.20 3.45 7.13
N PHE A 274 6.79 2.29 7.46
CA PHE A 274 8.15 1.98 7.03
C PHE A 274 8.28 2.03 5.50
N GLY A 275 7.34 1.44 4.76
CA GLY A 275 7.32 1.50 3.29
C GLY A 275 7.18 2.93 2.76
N ILE A 276 6.34 3.77 3.37
CA ILE A 276 6.15 5.18 2.98
C ILE A 276 7.42 5.98 3.23
N LEU A 277 8.01 5.86 4.43
CA LEU A 277 9.24 6.56 4.80
C LEU A 277 10.41 6.16 3.90
N LEU A 278 10.53 4.87 3.56
CA LEU A 278 11.57 4.40 2.65
C LEU A 278 11.44 5.07 1.27
N LEU A 279 10.23 5.12 0.72
CA LEU A 279 10.02 5.80 -0.56
C LEU A 279 10.27 7.32 -0.45
N GLN A 280 9.88 7.96 0.66
CA GLN A 280 10.18 9.37 0.88
C GLN A 280 11.67 9.66 0.98
N ILE A 281 12.45 8.79 1.64
CA ILE A 281 13.91 8.91 1.71
C ILE A 281 14.48 8.86 0.31
N VAL A 282 14.10 7.86 -0.49
CA VAL A 282 14.56 7.71 -1.87
C VAL A 282 14.14 8.92 -2.73
N ALA A 283 12.90 9.38 -2.60
CA ALA A 283 12.38 10.55 -3.29
C ALA A 283 13.08 11.87 -2.90
N SER A 284 13.46 12.01 -1.64
CA SER A 284 14.20 13.17 -1.14
C SER A 284 15.64 13.17 -1.63
N ILE A 285 16.32 12.02 -1.63
CA ILE A 285 17.69 11.89 -2.13
C ILE A 285 17.76 12.23 -3.62
N ASP A 286 16.81 11.72 -4.41
CA ASP A 286 16.79 11.90 -5.87
C ASP A 286 16.12 13.21 -6.30
N GLN A 287 15.65 14.03 -5.35
CA GLN A 287 14.89 15.27 -5.62
C GLN A 287 13.71 15.03 -6.58
N ALA A 288 13.03 13.89 -6.43
CA ALA A 288 12.03 13.41 -7.37
C ALA A 288 10.80 14.34 -7.45
N ASN A 289 10.42 14.72 -8.67
CA ASN A 289 9.20 15.46 -8.93
C ASN A 289 7.96 14.60 -8.66
N PHE A 290 6.82 15.25 -8.42
CA PHE A 290 5.57 14.52 -8.26
C PHE A 290 4.94 14.24 -9.62
N VAL A 291 5.04 12.99 -10.06
CA VAL A 291 4.50 12.50 -11.34
C VAL A 291 3.44 11.43 -11.06
N LEU A 292 2.28 11.52 -11.74
CA LEU A 292 1.26 10.47 -11.74
C LEU A 292 1.09 9.91 -13.16
N GLY A 293 1.62 8.69 -13.38
CA GLY A 293 1.71 8.11 -14.70
C GLY A 293 2.61 8.96 -15.60
N SER A 294 2.06 9.52 -16.67
CA SER A 294 2.79 10.41 -17.58
C SER A 294 2.67 11.91 -17.24
N PHE A 295 1.90 12.28 -16.21
CA PHE A 295 1.66 13.69 -15.87
C PHE A 295 2.60 14.16 -14.77
N SER A 296 3.47 15.11 -15.09
CA SER A 296 4.15 15.91 -14.05
C SER A 296 3.15 16.89 -13.45
N ILE A 297 2.90 16.75 -12.15
CA ILE A 297 1.91 17.57 -11.42
C ILE A 297 2.59 18.71 -10.70
N THR A 298 3.72 18.44 -10.04
CA THR A 298 4.44 19.45 -9.27
C THR A 298 5.93 19.15 -9.22
N GLU A 299 6.73 20.21 -9.27
CA GLU A 299 8.18 20.17 -9.16
C GLU A 299 8.64 20.47 -7.73
N GLN A 300 9.95 20.34 -7.47
CA GLN A 300 10.54 20.78 -6.21
C GLN A 300 10.25 22.26 -5.92
N PRO A 301 9.96 22.65 -4.66
CA PRO A 301 10.07 21.87 -3.42
C PRO A 301 8.85 20.98 -3.09
N PHE A 302 7.79 21.02 -3.90
CA PHE A 302 6.56 20.25 -3.70
C PHE A 302 6.58 18.91 -4.45
N GLY A 303 7.71 18.19 -4.36
CA GLY A 303 7.93 16.92 -5.05
C GLY A 303 7.25 15.71 -4.39
N LEU A 304 7.66 14.51 -4.78
CA LEU A 304 7.04 13.25 -4.35
C LEU A 304 7.08 13.05 -2.82
N SER A 305 8.18 13.44 -2.16
CA SER A 305 8.32 13.34 -0.69
C SER A 305 7.21 14.11 0.05
N PHE A 306 6.93 15.34 -0.40
CA PHE A 306 5.88 16.20 0.14
C PHE A 306 4.48 15.59 -0.05
N TRP A 307 4.18 15.11 -1.26
CA TRP A 307 2.86 14.52 -1.54
C TRP A 307 2.63 13.19 -0.80
N LEU A 308 3.67 12.38 -0.58
CA LEU A 308 3.57 11.20 0.28
C LEU A 308 3.31 11.59 1.74
N TRP A 309 3.89 12.70 2.21
CA TRP A 309 3.68 13.21 3.56
C TRP A 309 2.24 13.73 3.71
N ALA A 310 1.76 14.49 2.73
CA ALA A 310 0.38 14.98 2.69
C ALA A 310 -0.64 13.83 2.60
N ALA A 311 -0.35 12.81 1.79
CA ALA A 311 -1.18 11.61 1.68
C ALA A 311 -1.25 10.85 3.02
N LEU A 312 -0.14 10.75 3.75
CA LEU A 312 -0.11 10.15 5.08
C LEU A 312 -1.02 10.93 6.03
N LEU A 313 -0.91 12.26 6.05
CA LEU A 313 -1.75 13.12 6.88
C LEU A 313 -3.24 12.92 6.57
N VAL A 314 -3.65 13.05 5.30
CA VAL A 314 -5.06 12.99 4.90
C VAL A 314 -5.64 11.59 5.06
N GLY A 315 -4.95 10.57 4.55
CA GLY A 315 -5.42 9.19 4.57
C GLY A 315 -5.57 8.63 5.98
N TRP A 316 -4.67 9.02 6.89
CA TRP A 316 -4.56 8.38 8.21
C TRP A 316 -5.09 9.23 9.36
N PHE A 317 -5.59 10.43 9.08
CA PHE A 317 -6.23 11.26 10.11
C PHE A 317 -7.39 10.51 10.78
N ALA A 318 -8.33 9.97 10.00
CA ALA A 318 -9.48 9.25 10.51
C ALA A 318 -9.13 8.04 11.39
N PRO A 319 -8.32 7.04 10.95
CA PRO A 319 -7.98 5.90 11.80
C PRO A 319 -7.14 6.29 13.04
N THR A 320 -6.37 7.39 12.96
CA THR A 320 -5.62 7.93 14.10
C THR A 320 -6.55 8.50 15.17
N THR A 321 -7.58 9.27 14.78
CA THR A 321 -8.60 9.77 15.73
C THR A 321 -9.40 8.65 16.39
N MET A 322 -9.55 7.51 15.71
CA MET A 322 -10.15 6.28 16.26
C MET A 322 -9.17 5.45 17.11
N GLN A 323 -7.92 5.92 17.29
CA GLN A 323 -6.82 5.25 18.01
C GLN A 323 -6.51 3.83 17.50
N ARG A 324 -6.68 3.61 16.21
CA ARG A 324 -6.37 2.32 15.56
C ARG A 324 -4.93 2.24 15.09
N THR A 325 -4.32 3.39 14.83
CA THR A 325 -3.02 3.50 14.16
C THR A 325 -2.07 4.39 14.95
N PRO A 326 -1.59 3.93 16.12
CA PRO A 326 -0.75 4.76 17.00
C PRO A 326 0.62 5.10 16.41
N ALA A 327 1.10 4.35 15.42
CA ALA A 327 2.38 4.59 14.76
C ALA A 327 2.34 5.80 13.80
N MET A 328 1.17 6.16 13.27
CA MET A 328 1.05 7.12 12.17
C MET A 328 1.49 8.55 12.52
N PRO A 329 1.11 9.13 13.68
CA PRO A 329 1.64 10.42 14.10
C PRO A 329 3.18 10.45 14.18
N ILE A 330 3.78 9.34 14.60
CA ILE A 330 5.24 9.20 14.73
C ILE A 330 5.87 9.21 13.33
N GLY A 331 5.32 8.45 12.38
CA GLY A 331 5.76 8.44 10.99
C GLY A 331 5.65 9.81 10.33
N LEU A 332 4.52 10.49 10.52
CA LEU A 332 4.30 11.85 10.01
C LEU A 332 5.32 12.85 10.55
N ALA A 333 5.67 12.74 11.84
CA ALA A 333 6.68 13.59 12.47
C ALA A 333 8.09 13.29 11.94
N LEU A 334 8.47 12.01 11.79
CA LEU A 334 9.77 11.64 11.22
C LEU A 334 9.93 12.10 9.77
N ALA A 335 8.86 12.00 8.97
CA ALA A 335 8.86 12.43 7.58
C ALA A 335 9.13 13.93 7.37
N LEU A 336 8.98 14.77 8.41
CA LEU A 336 9.29 16.20 8.33
C LEU A 336 10.76 16.49 7.99
N SER A 337 11.68 15.56 8.30
CA SER A 337 13.10 15.76 7.99
C SER A 337 13.45 15.56 6.52
N LEU A 338 12.53 15.00 5.72
CA LEU A 338 12.71 14.62 4.32
C LEU A 338 12.13 15.67 3.35
N LEU A 339 11.78 16.84 3.87
CA LEU A 339 11.15 17.94 3.14
C LEU A 339 12.08 19.14 3.11
N GLU A 340 12.00 19.92 2.03
CA GLU A 340 12.90 21.04 1.78
C GLU A 340 12.14 22.36 1.54
N ALA A 341 12.83 23.48 1.79
CA ALA A 341 12.37 24.84 1.53
C ALA A 341 10.91 25.12 1.96
N GLU A 342 10.10 25.66 1.04
CA GLU A 342 8.71 26.06 1.30
C GLU A 342 7.82 24.89 1.74
N ALA A 343 8.04 23.70 1.19
CA ALA A 343 7.29 22.49 1.54
C ALA A 343 7.56 22.06 2.98
N ALA A 344 8.81 22.17 3.44
CA ALA A 344 9.16 21.92 4.83
C ALA A 344 8.44 22.88 5.78
N LEU A 345 8.38 24.17 5.45
CA LEU A 345 7.71 25.16 6.29
C LEU A 345 6.23 24.82 6.51
N ILE A 346 5.50 24.54 5.43
CA ILE A 346 4.09 24.15 5.50
C ILE A 346 3.93 22.89 6.35
N ALA A 347 4.78 21.89 6.11
CA ALA A 347 4.71 20.63 6.83
C ALA A 347 5.02 20.77 8.33
N TRP A 348 5.97 21.62 8.71
CA TRP A 348 6.27 21.92 10.11
C TRP A 348 5.11 22.63 10.81
N VAL A 349 4.50 23.64 10.18
CA VAL A 349 3.34 24.35 10.73
C VAL A 349 2.17 23.40 10.97
N VAL A 350 1.85 22.58 9.96
CA VAL A 350 0.78 21.59 10.05
C VAL A 350 1.13 20.49 11.05
N GLY A 351 2.38 20.04 11.09
CA GLY A 351 2.89 19.03 12.03
C GLY A 351 2.79 19.48 13.49
N ILE A 352 3.17 20.73 13.78
CA ILE A 352 2.99 21.35 15.10
C ILE A 352 1.50 21.42 15.45
N GLY A 353 0.64 21.87 14.53
CA GLY A 353 -0.81 21.90 14.74
C GLY A 353 -1.40 20.51 15.02
N ALA A 354 -0.97 19.49 14.29
CA ALA A 354 -1.37 18.10 14.48
C ALA A 354 -0.88 17.54 15.82
N PHE A 355 0.33 17.89 16.26
CA PHE A 355 0.86 17.53 17.57
C PHE A 355 0.04 18.17 18.70
N VAL A 356 -0.24 19.47 18.61
CA VAL A 356 -1.10 20.16 19.59
C VAL A 356 -2.50 19.52 19.64
N TYR A 357 -3.06 19.14 18.50
CA TYR A 357 -4.32 18.41 18.44
C TYR A 357 -4.24 17.04 19.14
N LEU A 358 -3.20 16.25 18.86
CA LEU A 358 -2.96 14.94 19.48
C LEU A 358 -2.82 15.09 21.00
N GLU A 359 -2.05 16.09 21.43
CA GLU A 359 -1.76 16.35 22.82
C GLU A 359 -3.01 16.80 23.59
N THR A 360 -3.85 17.67 23.01
CA THR A 360 -5.10 18.16 23.63
C THR A 360 -6.16 17.09 23.83
N ARG A 361 -6.10 15.97 23.10
CA ARG A 361 -7.10 14.90 23.17
C ARG A 361 -6.86 13.97 24.35
N ASP A 362 -7.85 13.85 25.24
CA ASP A 362 -7.78 12.96 26.42
C ASP A 362 -7.64 11.49 26.07
N HIS A 363 -8.18 11.08 24.92
CA HIS A 363 -8.15 9.68 24.51
C HIS A 363 -6.86 9.27 23.77
N ALA A 364 -5.93 10.19 23.51
CA ALA A 364 -4.62 9.83 22.94
C ALA A 364 -3.80 9.02 23.97
N ARG A 365 -3.08 7.97 23.53
CA ARG A 365 -2.21 7.19 24.41
C ARG A 365 -0.95 7.99 24.72
N ASP A 366 -0.55 8.09 25.99
CA ASP A 366 0.57 8.95 26.40
C ASP A 366 1.90 8.58 25.73
N TRP A 367 2.16 7.28 25.51
CA TRP A 367 3.37 6.87 24.80
C TRP A 367 3.38 7.32 23.33
N VAL A 368 2.22 7.44 22.67
CA VAL A 368 2.14 7.93 21.28
C VAL A 368 2.46 9.42 21.23
N VAL A 369 1.90 10.20 22.16
CA VAL A 369 2.19 11.63 22.28
C VAL A 369 3.69 11.84 22.53
N ARG A 370 4.25 11.08 23.49
CA ARG A 370 5.70 11.07 23.76
C ARG A 370 6.49 10.74 22.49
N SER A 371 6.26 9.59 21.86
CA SER A 371 7.02 9.16 20.69
C SER A 371 6.89 10.11 19.50
N THR A 372 5.73 10.76 19.32
CA THR A 372 5.54 11.78 18.28
C THR A 372 6.40 13.01 18.55
N TYR A 373 6.45 13.47 19.80
CA TYR A 373 7.35 14.57 20.21
C TYR A 373 8.83 14.21 19.96
N TRP A 374 9.26 13.02 20.39
CA TRP A 374 10.62 12.53 20.13
C TRP A 374 10.93 12.48 18.63
N ALA A 375 9.99 11.98 17.82
CA ALA A 375 10.12 11.97 16.37
C ALA A 375 10.26 13.38 15.78
N MET A 376 9.52 14.38 16.28
CA MET A 376 9.67 15.78 15.86
C MET A 376 11.06 16.32 16.23
N VAL A 377 11.57 16.01 17.43
CA VAL A 377 12.93 16.44 17.82
C VAL A 377 14.00 15.77 16.96
N VAL A 378 13.85 14.47 16.67
CA VAL A 378 14.75 13.74 15.76
C VAL A 378 14.68 14.32 14.35
N ALA A 379 13.48 14.60 13.83
CA ALA A 379 13.32 15.19 12.51
C ALA A 379 13.97 16.57 12.43
N TRP A 380 13.76 17.40 13.45
CA TRP A 380 14.42 18.70 13.58
C TRP A 380 15.95 18.55 13.62
N PHE A 381 16.48 17.61 14.41
CA PHE A 381 17.91 17.37 14.51
C PHE A 381 18.52 16.98 13.16
N ILE A 382 17.87 16.09 12.41
CA ILE A 382 18.30 15.66 11.08
C ILE A 382 18.27 16.86 10.11
N SER A 383 17.18 17.61 10.05
CA SER A 383 17.07 18.80 9.21
C SER A 383 18.15 19.84 9.54
N ALA A 384 18.39 20.07 10.83
CA ALA A 384 19.40 21.03 11.30
C ALA A 384 20.83 20.57 10.96
N ALA A 385 21.11 19.27 11.10
CA ALA A 385 22.40 18.70 10.72
C ALA A 385 22.66 18.85 9.22
N ILE A 386 21.67 18.52 8.37
CA ILE A 386 21.78 18.68 6.91
C ILE A 386 22.01 20.15 6.56
N ALA A 387 21.18 21.05 7.11
CA ALA A 387 21.28 22.50 6.88
C ALA A 387 22.65 23.08 7.28
N SER A 388 23.22 22.64 8.40
CA SER A 388 24.55 23.08 8.86
C SER A 388 25.69 22.66 7.93
N SER A 389 25.51 21.54 7.21
CA SER A 389 26.54 20.96 6.35
C SER A 389 26.51 21.50 4.93
N GLN A 390 25.32 21.72 4.37
CA GLN A 390 25.14 22.10 2.96
C GLN A 390 24.94 23.61 2.77
N GLY A 391 24.52 24.34 3.81
CA GLY A 391 24.00 25.69 3.64
C GLY A 391 22.70 25.70 2.80
N GLY A 392 21.87 26.72 2.94
CA GLY A 392 20.63 26.80 2.16
C GLY A 392 19.69 27.90 2.63
N VAL A 393 18.77 28.29 1.75
CA VAL A 393 17.73 29.29 2.00
C VAL A 393 16.40 28.56 2.22
N PHE A 394 15.76 28.80 3.36
CA PHE A 394 14.52 28.14 3.80
C PHE A 394 13.29 28.87 3.26
N LEU A 395 13.43 30.18 3.03
CA LEU A 395 12.44 31.08 2.42
C LEU A 395 13.17 32.16 1.63
N ASP A 396 12.81 32.31 0.36
CA ASP A 396 13.16 33.45 -0.49
C ASP A 396 11.88 34.18 -0.88
N ILE A 397 11.61 35.31 -0.19
CA ILE A 397 10.52 36.22 -0.56
C ILE A 397 11.14 37.58 -0.91
N GLY A 398 11.70 37.67 -2.11
CA GLY A 398 12.15 38.91 -2.72
C GLY A 398 13.39 39.53 -2.04
N SER A 399 13.20 40.24 -0.92
CA SER A 399 14.27 40.92 -0.19
C SER A 399 14.57 40.33 1.20
N ILE A 400 13.93 39.21 1.55
CA ILE A 400 14.14 38.51 2.83
C ILE A 400 14.55 37.08 2.51
N GLU A 401 15.84 36.80 2.65
CA GLU A 401 16.39 35.45 2.61
C GLU A 401 16.51 34.94 4.06
N ILE A 402 15.76 33.91 4.42
CA ILE A 402 15.92 33.24 5.72
C ILE A 402 16.76 31.99 5.50
N SER A 403 17.99 31.98 6.02
CA SER A 403 18.86 30.79 6.01
C SER A 403 18.20 29.61 6.75
N ASN A 404 18.40 28.40 6.25
CA ASN A 404 17.94 27.15 6.88
C ASN A 404 18.39 27.06 8.34
N ALA A 405 19.62 27.48 8.64
CA ALA A 405 20.15 27.46 10.00
C ALA A 405 19.39 28.41 10.93
N HIS A 406 18.97 29.58 10.42
CA HIS A 406 18.19 30.56 11.16
C HIS A 406 16.74 30.08 11.41
N ALA A 407 16.07 29.53 10.40
CA ALA A 407 14.71 29.01 10.53
C ALA A 407 14.63 27.83 11.52
N LEU A 408 15.57 26.89 11.41
CA LEU A 408 15.63 25.72 12.28
C LEU A 408 16.10 26.07 13.70
N GLY A 409 17.10 26.94 13.82
CA GLY A 409 17.71 27.32 15.09
C GLY A 409 16.94 28.31 15.94
N LEU A 410 16.48 29.41 15.35
CA LEU A 410 15.80 30.49 16.08
C LEU A 410 14.27 30.39 16.01
N GLY A 411 13.73 29.68 15.01
CA GLY A 411 12.30 29.45 14.86
C GLY A 411 11.84 28.15 15.53
N LEU A 412 12.23 27.01 14.95
CA LEU A 412 11.67 25.71 15.31
C LEU A 412 12.15 25.17 16.66
N LEU A 413 13.43 25.32 17.01
CA LEU A 413 13.97 24.80 18.27
C LEU A 413 13.27 25.38 19.52
N PRO A 414 13.08 26.72 19.66
CA PRO A 414 12.33 27.28 20.79
C PRO A 414 10.89 26.76 20.85
N VAL A 415 10.22 26.59 19.71
CA VAL A 415 8.85 26.05 19.65
C VAL A 415 8.83 24.62 20.19
N LEU A 416 9.77 23.77 19.80
CA LEU A 416 9.87 22.39 20.31
C LEU A 416 10.15 22.35 21.82
N ILE A 417 10.97 23.27 22.34
CA ILE A 417 11.21 23.40 23.79
C ILE A 417 9.92 23.79 24.51
N VAL A 418 9.20 24.80 24.01
CA VAL A 418 7.93 25.25 24.59
C VAL A 418 6.88 24.13 24.58
N LEU A 419 6.77 23.38 23.48
CA LEU A 419 5.89 22.20 23.41
C LEU A 419 6.29 21.14 24.43
N GLY A 420 7.58 20.89 24.62
CA GLY A 420 8.09 19.95 25.62
C GLY A 420 7.73 20.36 27.05
N ILE A 421 7.94 21.64 27.40
CA ILE A 421 7.57 22.20 28.70
C ILE A 421 6.05 22.13 28.91
N TRP A 422 5.27 22.47 27.89
CA TRP A 422 3.81 22.42 27.94
C TRP A 422 3.32 20.99 28.22
N SER A 423 3.92 19.99 27.58
CA SER A 423 3.56 18.59 27.80
C SER A 423 3.95 18.04 29.16
N GLU A 424 5.09 18.49 29.70
CA GLU A 424 5.48 18.25 31.09
C GLU A 424 4.47 18.87 32.06
N SER A 425 4.02 20.11 31.80
CA SER A 425 3.04 20.81 32.65
C SER A 425 1.68 20.10 32.73
N ARG A 426 1.29 19.38 31.67
CA ARG A 426 0.05 18.59 31.63
C ARG A 426 0.20 17.19 32.22
N GLY A 427 1.38 16.83 32.71
CA GLY A 427 1.65 15.53 33.33
C GLY A 427 1.67 14.36 32.35
N ARG A 428 1.64 14.61 31.03
CA ARG A 428 1.72 13.55 30.02
C ARG A 428 3.15 13.05 29.87
N PHE A 429 4.16 13.87 30.17
CA PHE A 429 5.58 13.52 30.18
C PHE A 429 6.10 13.34 31.61
N ASN A 430 7.12 12.50 31.79
CA ASN A 430 7.80 12.44 33.09
C ASN A 430 8.61 13.74 33.26
N SER A 431 8.69 14.29 34.48
CA SER A 431 9.44 15.53 34.70
C SER A 431 10.90 15.32 34.27
N SER A 432 11.32 15.98 33.18
CA SER A 432 12.62 15.91 32.50
C SER A 432 12.66 15.20 31.13
N SER A 433 11.58 14.59 30.63
CA SER A 433 11.66 13.82 29.38
C SER A 433 11.34 14.60 28.10
N GLY A 434 10.73 15.79 28.19
CA GLY A 434 10.36 16.57 27.01
C GLY A 434 11.38 17.67 26.72
N SER A 435 11.38 18.68 27.57
CA SER A 435 12.16 19.91 27.40
C SER A 435 13.67 19.65 27.33
N SER A 436 14.17 18.74 28.16
CA SER A 436 15.59 18.40 28.24
C SER A 436 16.14 17.76 26.95
N VAL A 437 15.28 17.07 26.20
CA VAL A 437 15.67 16.37 24.96
C VAL A 437 15.87 17.35 23.82
N ALA A 438 14.93 18.27 23.64
CA ALA A 438 15.06 19.32 22.63
C ALA A 438 16.31 20.18 22.92
N ILE A 439 16.57 20.49 24.19
CA ILE A 439 17.77 21.22 24.61
C ILE A 439 19.06 20.43 24.30
N LEU A 440 19.09 19.13 24.62
CA LEU A 440 20.23 18.26 24.31
C LEU A 440 20.47 18.14 22.79
N ALA A 441 19.40 17.95 22.01
CA ALA A 441 19.49 17.94 20.55
C ALA A 441 20.03 19.27 20.01
N GLY A 442 19.56 20.39 20.56
CA GLY A 442 20.04 21.74 20.28
C GLY A 442 21.53 21.93 20.57
N ALA A 443 22.02 21.39 21.68
CA ALA A 443 23.43 21.48 22.06
C ALA A 443 24.37 20.65 21.15
N LEU A 444 23.85 19.61 20.48
CA LEU A 444 24.63 18.70 19.64
C LEU A 444 24.78 19.17 18.19
N VAL A 445 23.94 20.10 17.71
CA VAL A 445 24.06 20.66 16.37
C VAL A 445 24.66 22.06 16.45
N PRO A 446 25.92 22.26 16.02
CA PRO A 446 26.47 23.60 15.89
C PRO A 446 25.75 24.29 14.73
N LEU A 447 24.73 25.08 15.04
CA LEU A 447 24.05 25.98 14.11
C LEU A 447 24.99 27.16 13.82
N SER A 448 26.07 26.90 13.11
CA SER A 448 26.99 27.90 12.59
C SER A 448 26.55 28.23 11.18
N ASP A 449 26.09 29.46 10.97
CA ASP A 449 25.97 29.97 9.61
C ASP A 449 27.38 29.99 9.01
N LYS A 450 27.61 29.28 7.89
CA LYS A 450 28.74 29.60 7.01
C LYS A 450 28.39 30.80 6.12
N ALA A 451 27.72 31.79 6.68
CA ALA A 451 27.57 33.11 6.08
C ALA A 451 28.68 34.00 6.64
N GLY A 452 29.89 33.75 6.15
CA GLY A 452 30.96 34.73 6.04
C GLY A 452 31.20 34.97 4.56
#